data_AF-A0A368FFX7-F1
#
_entry.id   AF-A0A368FFX7-F1
#
_cell.length_a   1.000
_cell.length_b   1.000
_cell.length_c   1.000
_cell.angle_alpha   90.00
_cell.angle_beta   90.00
_cell.angle_gamma   90.00
#
_symmetry.space_group_name_H-M   'P 1'
#
loop_
_entity.id
_entity.type
_entity.pdbx_description
1 polymer ?
#
loop_
_entity_poly.entity_id
_entity_poly.type
_entity_poly.pdbx_seq_one_letter_code
_entity_poly.pdbx_strand_id
1 'polypeptide(L)'
;MEWLIRYGGNAEDIPGYDCKLSDRQPGAKNYIIGSAFIIYGLFAEFIYMLDLTVMLKKKHRRLSCYKIMIVLGIYDMAAISLNSLLTGYFWIKGANFCTNPTLMFVAGTAALGLWCGACMNCFVLVINRLLDVWNKSIMQTLFMDERTYFVLLIPLAYSLYFCFFTSPLLFNSDATAWFFFTFAPEHNHEMVRKGSMQANYEVIT
;
A
#
# COMPACT_ATOMS: atom_id res chain seq x y z
N MET A 1 0.49 -2.75 11.54
CA MET A 1 -0.84 -2.77 12.23
C MET A 1 -0.80 -3.30 13.66
N GLU A 2 0.09 -4.23 14.03
CA GLU A 2 0.25 -4.72 15.41
C GLU A 2 0.35 -3.58 16.46
N TRP A 3 1.12 -2.54 16.13
CA TRP A 3 1.25 -1.30 16.89
C TRP A 3 -0.08 -0.61 17.20
N LEU A 4 -0.96 -0.50 16.20
CA LEU A 4 -2.26 0.14 16.36
C LEU A 4 -3.18 -0.69 17.26
N ILE A 5 -3.10 -2.03 17.15
CA ILE A 5 -3.94 -2.96 17.92
C ILE A 5 -3.46 -3.06 19.37
N ARG A 6 -2.15 -3.08 19.60
CA ARG A 6 -1.53 -3.16 20.94
C ARG A 6 -1.78 -1.92 21.79
N TYR A 7 -1.94 -0.77 21.15
CA TYR A 7 -2.27 0.52 21.78
C TYR A 7 -3.77 0.88 21.68
N GLY A 8 -4.66 -0.11 21.53
CA GLY A 8 -6.10 0.10 21.69
C GLY A 8 -6.82 0.80 20.54
N GLY A 9 -6.21 0.86 19.35
CA GLY A 9 -6.80 1.40 18.13
C GLY A 9 -6.59 2.91 17.92
N ASN A 10 -5.88 3.58 18.84
CA ASN A 10 -5.60 5.00 18.75
C ASN A 10 -4.15 5.24 18.31
N ALA A 11 -3.97 5.80 17.11
CA ALA A 11 -2.64 6.05 16.55
C ALA A 11 -1.86 7.15 17.31
N GLU A 12 -2.53 7.98 18.12
CA GLU A 12 -1.89 9.00 18.97
C GLU A 12 -1.25 8.42 20.23
N ASP A 13 -1.68 7.25 20.70
CA ASP A 13 -1.14 6.62 21.92
C ASP A 13 0.17 5.86 21.66
N ILE A 14 0.62 5.81 20.40
CA ILE A 14 1.89 5.18 20.01
C ILE A 14 3.03 6.17 20.31
N PRO A 15 4.05 5.79 21.10
CA PRO A 15 5.19 6.67 21.40
C PRO A 15 5.91 7.11 20.11
N GLY A 16 5.96 8.42 19.87
CA GLY A 16 6.50 9.03 18.63
C GLY A 16 5.44 9.49 17.61
N TYR A 17 4.15 9.33 17.93
CA TYR A 17 3.01 9.78 17.13
C TYR A 17 2.03 10.66 17.94
N ASP A 18 2.46 11.17 19.10
CA ASP A 18 1.63 12.05 19.95
C ASP A 18 1.41 13.42 19.28
N CYS A 19 0.14 13.83 19.15
CA CYS A 19 -0.24 15.12 18.60
C CYS A 19 -0.50 16.21 19.65
N LYS A 20 -0.06 16.01 20.90
CA LYS A 20 -0.36 16.90 22.05
C LYS A 20 0.16 18.32 21.91
N LEU A 21 1.26 18.51 21.17
CA LEU A 21 1.90 19.81 20.90
C LEU A 21 1.56 20.38 19.53
N SER A 22 0.83 19.65 18.68
CA SER A 22 0.45 20.13 17.37
C SER A 22 -0.79 20.99 17.48
N ASP A 23 -0.67 22.24 17.05
CA ASP A 23 -1.81 23.09 16.78
C ASP A 23 -2.57 22.40 15.64
N ARG A 24 -3.73 21.80 15.91
CA ARG A 24 -4.52 20.93 15.00
C ARG A 24 -5.08 21.67 13.78
N GLN A 25 -4.33 22.62 13.26
CA GLN A 25 -4.66 23.42 12.12
C GLN A 25 -4.49 22.58 10.85
N PRO A 26 -5.49 22.57 9.96
CA PRO A 26 -5.34 21.93 8.66
C PRO A 26 -4.25 22.64 7.86
N GLY A 27 -3.36 21.87 7.22
CA GLY A 27 -2.27 22.38 6.39
C GLY A 27 -2.78 23.04 5.10
N ALA A 28 -1.87 23.35 4.18
CA ALA A 28 -2.17 24.03 2.91
C ALA A 28 -3.27 23.30 2.11
N LYS A 29 -4.44 23.92 2.00
CA LYS A 29 -5.60 23.40 1.27
C LYS A 29 -5.51 23.77 -0.21
N ASN A 30 -5.23 22.78 -1.05
CA ASN A 30 -5.15 22.95 -2.49
C ASN A 30 -6.27 22.18 -3.21
N TYR A 31 -7.47 22.76 -3.24
CA TYR A 31 -8.66 22.15 -3.86
C TYR A 31 -8.48 21.82 -5.34
N ILE A 32 -7.69 22.62 -6.06
CA ILE A 32 -7.41 22.42 -7.49
C ILE A 32 -6.66 21.12 -7.69
N ILE A 33 -5.60 20.92 -6.91
CA ILE A 33 -4.73 19.77 -7.11
C ILE A 33 -5.38 18.51 -6.51
N GLY A 34 -6.09 18.63 -5.37
CA GLY A 34 -6.91 17.55 -4.80
C GLY A 34 -7.97 17.02 -5.76
N SER A 35 -8.71 17.91 -6.43
CA SER A 35 -9.71 17.51 -7.42
C SER A 35 -9.08 16.89 -8.67
N ALA A 36 -7.94 17.41 -9.15
CA ALA A 36 -7.22 16.83 -10.27
C ALA A 36 -6.76 15.38 -10.00
N PHE A 37 -6.24 15.10 -8.79
CA PHE A 37 -5.86 13.73 -8.40
C PHE A 37 -7.06 12.78 -8.35
N ILE A 38 -8.21 13.22 -7.81
CA ILE A 38 -9.43 12.39 -7.77
C ILE A 38 -9.91 12.06 -9.19
N ILE A 39 -9.96 13.05 -10.09
CA ILE A 39 -10.39 12.84 -11.47
C ILE A 39 -9.46 11.87 -12.19
N TYR A 40 -8.14 12.04 -12.03
CA TYR A 40 -7.15 11.13 -12.59
C TYR A 40 -7.28 9.71 -12.03
N GLY A 41 -7.45 9.58 -10.71
CA GLY A 41 -7.64 8.30 -10.03
C GLY A 41 -8.88 7.54 -10.55
N LEU A 42 -10.02 8.22 -10.65
CA LEU A 42 -11.25 7.63 -11.19
C LEU A 42 -11.09 7.19 -12.65
N PHE A 43 -10.40 7.99 -13.46
CA PHE A 43 -10.13 7.65 -14.86
C PHE A 43 -9.22 6.41 -14.98
N ALA A 44 -8.14 6.36 -14.20
CA ALA A 44 -7.23 5.22 -14.17
C ALA A 44 -7.93 3.95 -13.68
N GLU A 45 -8.75 4.04 -12.63
CA GLU A 45 -9.51 2.92 -12.07
C GLU A 45 -10.53 2.38 -13.09
N PHE A 46 -11.15 3.26 -13.87
CA PHE A 46 -12.04 2.85 -14.96
C PHE A 46 -11.29 2.08 -16.06
N ILE A 47 -10.11 2.53 -16.47
CA ILE A 47 -9.28 1.82 -17.46
C ILE A 47 -8.87 0.45 -16.93
N TYR A 48 -8.37 0.37 -15.70
CA TYR A 48 -7.98 -0.90 -15.08
C TYR A 48 -9.15 -1.88 -14.97
N MET A 49 -10.37 -1.39 -14.68
CA MET A 49 -11.58 -2.20 -14.68
C MET A 49 -11.94 -2.75 -16.06
N LEU A 50 -11.78 -1.95 -17.11
CA LEU A 50 -11.98 -2.41 -18.49
C LEU A 50 -10.95 -3.49 -18.86
N ASP A 51 -9.69 -3.27 -18.52
CA ASP A 51 -8.61 -4.23 -18.78
C ASP A 51 -8.88 -5.56 -18.06
N LEU A 52 -9.23 -5.52 -16.78
CA LEU A 52 -9.62 -6.71 -16.00
C LEU A 52 -10.83 -7.42 -16.59
N THR A 53 -11.83 -6.69 -17.08
CA THR A 53 -13.04 -7.27 -17.69
C THR A 53 -12.74 -8.00 -18.99
N VAL A 54 -11.91 -7.39 -19.86
CA VAL A 54 -11.41 -8.04 -21.08
C VAL A 54 -10.63 -9.29 -20.70
N MET A 55 -9.85 -9.17 -19.62
CA MET A 55 -9.04 -10.24 -19.09
C MET A 55 -9.87 -11.45 -18.56
N LEU A 56 -10.98 -11.19 -17.89
CA LEU A 56 -11.79 -12.26 -17.30
C LEU A 56 -12.50 -13.17 -18.32
N LYS A 57 -12.49 -12.83 -19.62
CA LYS A 57 -13.08 -13.64 -20.69
C LYS A 57 -12.49 -15.07 -20.70
N LYS A 58 -13.39 -16.07 -20.68
CA LYS A 58 -13.09 -17.51 -20.56
C LYS A 58 -12.02 -18.03 -21.54
N LYS A 59 -11.86 -17.40 -22.71
CA LYS A 59 -10.90 -17.80 -23.74
C LYS A 59 -9.43 -17.63 -23.30
N HIS A 60 -9.14 -16.68 -22.39
CA HIS A 60 -7.76 -16.35 -21.97
C HIS A 60 -7.39 -16.88 -20.59
N ARG A 61 -8.36 -17.30 -19.76
CA ARG A 61 -8.13 -17.87 -18.41
C ARG A 61 -7.45 -19.24 -18.38
N ARG A 62 -7.19 -19.84 -19.55
CA ARG A 62 -6.53 -21.16 -19.67
C ARG A 62 -5.02 -21.11 -19.44
N LEU A 63 -4.41 -19.91 -19.49
CA LEU A 63 -2.96 -19.71 -19.29
C LEU A 63 -2.68 -19.15 -17.89
N SER A 64 -1.69 -19.71 -17.20
CA SER A 64 -1.32 -19.32 -15.83
C SER A 64 -0.83 -17.87 -15.71
N CYS A 65 -0.22 -17.34 -16.77
CA CYS A 65 0.18 -15.92 -16.88
C CYS A 65 -1.00 -14.97 -16.69
N TYR A 66 -2.15 -15.35 -17.24
CA TYR A 66 -3.34 -14.52 -17.22
C TYR A 66 -3.97 -14.43 -15.82
N LYS A 67 -3.86 -15.50 -15.02
CA LYS A 67 -4.27 -15.49 -13.60
C LYS A 67 -3.42 -14.51 -12.78
N ILE A 68 -2.10 -14.50 -13.00
CA ILE A 68 -1.17 -13.59 -12.30
C ILE A 68 -1.42 -12.14 -12.69
N MET A 69 -1.65 -11.86 -13.98
CA MET A 69 -1.99 -10.51 -14.47
C MET A 69 -3.29 -9.98 -13.85
N ILE A 70 -4.30 -10.83 -13.66
CA ILE A 70 -5.55 -10.44 -13.00
C ILE A 70 -5.29 -10.04 -11.54
N VAL A 71 -4.51 -10.81 -10.79
CA VAL A 71 -4.24 -10.44 -9.39
C VAL A 71 -3.36 -9.21 -9.27
N LEU A 72 -2.38 -9.05 -10.15
CA LEU A 72 -1.60 -7.81 -10.23
C LEU A 72 -2.51 -6.61 -10.50
N GLY A 73 -3.46 -6.72 -11.42
CA GLY A 73 -4.45 -5.67 -11.69
C GLY A 73 -5.31 -5.32 -10.48
N ILE A 74 -5.69 -6.31 -9.65
CA ILE A 74 -6.42 -6.06 -8.40
C ILE A 74 -5.55 -5.30 -7.38
N TYR A 75 -4.25 -5.63 -7.29
CA TYR A 75 -3.30 -4.90 -6.44
C TYR A 75 -3.15 -3.45 -6.90
N ASP A 76 -2.98 -3.23 -8.20
CA ASP A 76 -2.85 -1.89 -8.78
C ASP A 76 -4.12 -1.05 -8.56
N MET A 77 -5.30 -1.64 -8.74
CA MET A 77 -6.56 -0.96 -8.44
C MET A 77 -6.62 -0.53 -6.98
N ALA A 78 -6.38 -1.44 -6.04
CA ALA A 78 -6.40 -1.13 -4.61
C ALA A 78 -5.36 -0.06 -4.25
N ALA A 79 -4.17 -0.10 -4.88
CA ALA A 79 -3.12 0.88 -4.69
C ALA A 79 -3.53 2.26 -5.25
N ILE A 80 -4.20 2.32 -6.40
CA ILE A 80 -4.70 3.57 -6.99
C ILE A 80 -5.83 4.16 -6.13
N SER A 81 -6.77 3.35 -5.65
CA SER A 81 -7.86 3.86 -4.79
C SER A 81 -7.29 4.47 -3.50
N LEU A 82 -6.31 3.83 -2.86
CA LEU A 82 -5.66 4.37 -1.66
C LEU A 82 -4.72 5.54 -1.95
N ASN A 83 -3.92 5.51 -3.02
CA ASN A 83 -2.97 6.59 -3.27
C ASN A 83 -3.58 7.80 -3.96
N SER A 84 -4.62 7.65 -4.78
CA SER A 84 -5.16 8.74 -5.60
C SER A 84 -6.44 9.31 -4.99
N LEU A 85 -7.43 8.47 -4.67
CA LEU A 85 -8.70 8.93 -4.11
C LEU A 85 -8.53 9.41 -2.67
N LEU A 86 -7.84 8.63 -1.83
CA LEU A 86 -7.66 9.01 -0.43
C LEU A 86 -6.70 10.19 -0.27
N THR A 87 -5.60 10.25 -1.02
CA THR A 87 -4.72 11.42 -1.04
C THR A 87 -5.45 12.66 -1.52
N GLY A 88 -6.25 12.56 -2.58
CA GLY A 88 -7.09 13.65 -3.06
C GLY A 88 -8.10 14.12 -2.02
N TYR A 89 -8.72 13.18 -1.29
CA TYR A 89 -9.60 13.49 -0.15
C TYR A 89 -8.86 14.21 0.98
N PHE A 90 -7.68 13.71 1.37
CA PHE A 90 -6.83 14.36 2.39
C PHE A 90 -6.43 15.77 1.98
N TRP A 91 -6.18 16.01 0.70
CA TRP A 91 -5.85 17.34 0.18
C TRP A 91 -7.02 18.32 0.17
N ILE A 92 -8.25 17.86 -0.09
CA ILE A 92 -9.44 18.71 0.01
C ILE A 92 -9.72 19.08 1.48
N LYS A 93 -9.49 18.14 2.41
CA LYS A 93 -9.62 18.40 3.84
C LYS A 93 -8.47 19.24 4.42
N GLY A 94 -7.31 19.28 3.76
CA GLY A 94 -6.06 19.78 4.37
C GLY A 94 -5.66 18.93 5.57
N ALA A 95 -5.94 17.62 5.50
CA ALA A 95 -5.74 16.69 6.61
C ALA A 95 -4.24 16.54 6.89
N ASN A 96 -3.88 16.72 8.16
CA ASN A 96 -2.57 16.38 8.69
C ASN A 96 -2.72 15.15 9.60
N PHE A 97 -1.61 14.53 10.00
CA PHE A 97 -1.65 13.34 10.86
C PHE A 97 -2.55 13.53 12.10
N CYS A 98 -2.50 14.71 12.71
CA CYS A 98 -3.25 15.07 13.91
C CYS A 98 -4.75 15.37 13.70
N THR A 99 -5.27 15.35 12.47
CA THR A 99 -6.70 15.57 12.20
C THR A 99 -7.50 14.26 12.09
N ASN A 100 -6.88 13.19 11.60
CA ASN A 100 -7.46 11.83 11.54
C ASN A 100 -6.32 10.78 11.57
N PRO A 101 -5.68 10.57 12.72
CA PRO A 101 -4.43 9.80 12.83
C PRO A 101 -4.65 8.31 12.53
N THR A 102 -5.79 7.74 12.93
CA THR A 102 -6.12 6.32 12.70
C THR A 102 -6.31 6.01 11.22
N LEU A 103 -7.07 6.85 10.50
CA LEU A 103 -7.35 6.68 9.08
C LEU A 103 -6.06 6.82 8.25
N MET A 104 -5.22 7.79 8.61
CA MET A 104 -3.94 8.02 7.92
C MET A 104 -2.93 6.91 8.19
N PHE A 105 -2.86 6.40 9.41
CA PHE A 105 -2.01 5.26 9.78
C PHE A 105 -2.40 3.99 9.03
N VAL A 106 -3.71 3.64 9.03
CA VAL A 106 -4.22 2.45 8.33
C VAL A 106 -3.97 2.57 6.83
N ALA A 107 -4.31 3.72 6.24
CA ALA A 107 -4.10 3.95 4.82
C ALA A 107 -2.62 3.90 4.42
N GLY A 108 -1.73 4.49 5.23
CA GLY A 108 -0.30 4.49 5.01
C GLY A 108 0.33 3.10 5.03
N THR A 109 -0.03 2.27 6.02
CA THR A 109 0.41 0.87 6.07
C THR A 109 -0.14 0.05 4.91
N ALA A 110 -1.41 0.23 4.56
CA ALA A 110 -2.05 -0.47 3.45
C ALA A 110 -1.44 -0.08 2.09
N ALA A 111 -1.18 1.20 1.85
CA ALA A 111 -0.55 1.69 0.63
C ALA A 111 0.86 1.12 0.46
N LEU A 112 1.69 1.11 1.51
CA LEU A 112 3.02 0.51 1.49
C LEU A 112 2.95 -1.01 1.24
N GLY A 113 2.07 -1.71 1.95
CA GLY A 113 1.87 -3.15 1.77
C GLY A 113 1.47 -3.52 0.34
N LEU A 114 0.52 -2.78 -0.25
CA LEU A 114 0.11 -2.98 -1.63
C LEU A 114 1.23 -2.68 -2.63
N TRP A 115 2.04 -1.64 -2.40
CA TRP A 115 3.17 -1.32 -3.27
C TRP A 115 4.23 -2.42 -3.26
N CYS A 116 4.64 -2.88 -2.07
CA CYS A 116 5.56 -4.00 -1.93
C CYS A 116 5.00 -5.29 -2.55
N GLY A 117 3.69 -5.54 -2.36
CA GLY A 117 2.99 -6.66 -2.99
C GLY A 117 2.98 -6.58 -4.51
N ALA A 118 2.70 -5.41 -5.10
CA ALA A 118 2.72 -5.20 -6.54
C ALA A 118 4.12 -5.48 -7.13
N CYS A 119 5.18 -4.98 -6.49
CA CYS A 119 6.56 -5.26 -6.91
C CYS A 119 6.87 -6.77 -6.93
N MET A 120 6.45 -7.50 -5.89
CA MET A 120 6.67 -8.95 -5.83
C MET A 120 5.88 -9.70 -6.91
N ASN A 121 4.63 -9.28 -7.18
CA ASN A 121 3.83 -9.84 -8.27
C ASN A 121 4.47 -9.59 -9.64
N CYS A 122 5.09 -8.42 -9.87
CA CYS A 122 5.86 -8.16 -11.09
C CYS A 122 7.03 -9.13 -11.25
N PHE A 123 7.78 -9.43 -10.19
CA PHE A 123 8.84 -10.43 -10.24
C PHE A 123 8.32 -11.82 -10.59
N VAL A 124 7.21 -12.24 -9.98
CA VAL A 124 6.57 -13.54 -10.29
C VAL A 124 6.14 -13.59 -11.77
N LEU A 125 5.61 -12.49 -12.31
CA LEU A 125 5.24 -12.38 -13.71
C LEU A 125 6.45 -12.53 -14.64
N VAL A 126 7.57 -11.87 -14.31
CA VAL A 126 8.82 -11.97 -15.09
C VAL A 126 9.34 -13.41 -15.09
N ILE A 127 9.39 -14.07 -13.94
CA ILE A 127 9.81 -15.48 -13.84
C ILE A 127 8.92 -16.37 -14.68
N ASN A 128 7.60 -16.16 -14.64
CA ASN A 128 6.66 -16.92 -15.46
C ASN A 128 6.90 -16.72 -16.97
N ARG A 129 7.17 -15.48 -17.40
CA ARG A 129 7.53 -15.16 -18.79
C ARG A 129 8.84 -15.82 -19.22
N LEU A 130 9.84 -15.85 -18.35
CA LEU A 130 11.13 -16.50 -18.63
C LEU A 130 10.97 -18.02 -18.75
N LEU A 131 10.17 -18.64 -17.89
CA LEU A 131 9.90 -20.09 -17.93
C LEU A 131 9.11 -20.50 -19.17
N ASP A 132 8.16 -19.69 -19.63
CA ASP A 132 7.41 -19.95 -20.87
C ASP A 132 8.33 -19.97 -22.12
N VAL A 133 9.38 -19.13 -22.12
CA VAL A 133 10.39 -19.09 -23.18
C VAL A 133 11.38 -20.25 -23.09
N TRP A 134 11.84 -20.58 -21.87
CA TRP A 134 12.91 -21.56 -21.69
C TRP A 134 12.42 -23.01 -21.74
N ASN A 135 11.36 -23.34 -21.00
CA ASN A 135 10.80 -24.70 -20.98
C ASN A 135 9.35 -24.72 -20.50
N LYS A 136 8.43 -24.89 -21.46
CA LYS A 136 6.98 -24.95 -21.22
C LYS A 136 6.56 -26.08 -20.28
N SER A 137 7.29 -27.20 -20.23
CA SER A 137 6.96 -28.32 -19.36
C SER A 137 7.19 -28.01 -17.88
N ILE A 138 8.27 -27.27 -17.56
CA ILE A 138 8.55 -26.80 -16.19
C ILE A 138 7.53 -25.73 -15.80
N MET A 139 7.22 -24.80 -16.71
CA MET A 139 6.18 -23.80 -16.49
C MET A 139 4.82 -24.45 -16.18
N GLN A 140 4.41 -25.48 -16.92
CA GLN A 140 3.17 -26.21 -16.64
C GLN A 140 3.22 -26.94 -15.29
N THR A 141 4.36 -27.55 -14.94
CA THR A 141 4.50 -28.28 -13.67
C THR A 141 4.47 -27.36 -12.44
N LEU A 142 4.98 -26.14 -12.57
CA LEU A 142 5.06 -25.16 -11.49
C LEU A 142 3.80 -24.28 -11.38
N PHE A 143 3.18 -23.95 -12.50
CA PHE A 143 2.07 -22.98 -12.56
C PHE A 143 0.72 -23.58 -13.00
N MET A 144 0.52 -24.90 -13.11
CA MET A 144 -0.81 -25.45 -13.39
C MET A 144 -1.77 -25.36 -12.19
N ASP A 145 -3.02 -25.02 -12.52
CA ASP A 145 -4.20 -24.93 -11.67
C ASP A 145 -4.04 -24.39 -10.25
N GLU A 146 -3.96 -25.26 -9.25
CA GLU A 146 -4.02 -24.91 -7.83
C GLU A 146 -2.69 -24.40 -7.29
N ARG A 147 -1.56 -24.76 -7.93
CA ARG A 147 -0.23 -24.32 -7.50
C ARG A 147 0.02 -22.85 -7.80
N THR A 148 -0.65 -22.29 -8.80
CA THR A 148 -0.59 -20.84 -9.06
C THR A 148 -1.08 -20.06 -7.83
N TYR A 149 -2.11 -20.55 -7.13
CA TYR A 149 -2.61 -19.91 -5.90
C TYR A 149 -1.58 -19.95 -4.78
N PHE A 150 -0.82 -21.03 -4.64
CA PHE A 150 0.29 -21.10 -3.67
C PHE A 150 1.41 -20.11 -4.00
N VAL A 151 1.78 -19.98 -5.28
CA VAL A 151 2.79 -19.00 -5.69
C VAL A 151 2.29 -17.57 -5.44
N LEU A 152 0.99 -17.33 -5.61
CA LEU A 152 0.35 -16.04 -5.38
C LEU A 152 0.12 -15.74 -3.89
N LEU A 153 0.06 -16.78 -3.06
CA LEU A 153 0.06 -16.65 -1.60
C LEU A 153 1.36 -16.02 -1.11
N ILE A 154 2.50 -16.22 -1.79
CA ILE A 154 3.80 -15.68 -1.37
C ILE A 154 3.81 -14.14 -1.43
N PRO A 155 3.49 -13.47 -2.57
CA PRO A 155 3.33 -12.01 -2.61
C PRO A 155 2.30 -11.49 -1.61
N LEU A 156 1.21 -12.24 -1.38
CA LEU A 156 0.16 -11.84 -0.44
C LEU A 156 0.63 -11.94 1.01
N ALA A 157 1.30 -13.01 1.40
CA ALA A 157 1.89 -13.16 2.72
C ALA A 157 2.99 -12.11 2.95
N TYR A 158 3.79 -11.81 1.93
CA TYR A 158 4.81 -10.77 1.97
C TYR A 158 4.20 -9.37 2.13
N SER A 159 3.17 -9.03 1.36
CA SER A 159 2.46 -7.75 1.49
C SER A 159 1.79 -7.62 2.86
N LEU A 160 1.21 -8.71 3.36
CA LEU A 160 0.61 -8.77 4.70
C LEU A 160 1.69 -8.55 5.78
N TYR A 161 2.82 -9.25 5.69
CA TYR A 161 3.96 -9.08 6.60
C TYR A 161 4.42 -7.62 6.65
N PHE A 162 4.64 -6.98 5.49
CA PHE A 162 5.02 -5.57 5.46
C PHE A 162 3.94 -4.65 6.06
N CYS A 163 2.66 -4.94 5.80
CA CYS A 163 1.54 -4.18 6.34
C CYS A 163 1.43 -4.30 7.88
N PHE A 164 1.77 -5.45 8.44
CA PHE A 164 1.71 -5.70 9.88
C PHE A 164 2.94 -5.17 10.63
N PHE A 165 4.15 -5.39 10.09
CA PHE A 165 5.43 -5.16 10.79
C PHE A 165 6.15 -3.86 10.42
N THR A 166 5.79 -3.17 9.33
CA THR A 166 6.49 -1.95 8.88
C THR A 166 5.83 -0.67 9.40
N SER A 167 6.65 0.37 9.60
CA SER A 167 6.18 1.72 9.92
C SER A 167 5.32 2.30 8.79
N PRO A 168 4.17 2.93 9.09
CA PRO A 168 3.30 3.52 8.07
C PRO A 168 3.97 4.68 7.35
N LEU A 169 3.53 4.87 6.10
CA LEU A 169 3.69 6.14 5.40
C LEU A 169 2.65 7.14 5.92
N LEU A 170 3.08 8.34 6.28
CA LEU A 170 2.23 9.43 6.71
C LEU A 170 2.19 10.52 5.63
N PHE A 171 0.99 10.81 5.14
CA PHE A 171 0.77 11.90 4.21
C PHE A 171 0.83 13.28 4.89
N ASN A 172 1.72 14.16 4.43
CA ASN A 172 1.71 15.56 4.86
C ASN A 172 1.18 16.46 3.72
N SER A 173 0.12 17.24 4.02
CA SER A 173 -0.47 18.20 3.08
C SER A 173 0.48 19.33 2.70
N ASP A 174 1.35 19.78 3.62
CA ASP A 174 2.26 20.92 3.40
C ASP A 174 3.46 20.56 2.52
N ALA A 175 3.99 19.35 2.70
CA ALA A 175 5.09 18.82 1.91
C ALA A 175 4.61 17.97 0.71
N THR A 176 3.29 17.87 0.53
CA THR A 176 2.61 17.23 -0.63
C THR A 176 3.09 15.81 -0.94
N ALA A 177 3.56 15.08 0.07
CA ALA A 177 4.19 13.78 -0.08
C ALA A 177 3.97 12.89 1.15
N TRP A 178 4.19 11.60 0.94
CA TRP A 178 4.14 10.56 1.96
C TRP A 178 5.52 10.36 2.57
N PHE A 179 5.61 10.49 3.89
CA PHE A 179 6.87 10.38 4.63
C PHE A 179 6.77 9.32 5.71
N PHE A 180 7.90 8.70 6.04
CA PHE A 180 7.97 7.76 7.16
C PHE A 180 8.02 8.46 8.54
N PHE A 181 7.92 9.79 8.58
CA PHE A 181 8.02 10.58 9.80
C PHE A 181 6.83 11.55 9.96
N THR A 182 6.46 11.80 11.21
CA THR A 182 5.49 12.83 11.61
C THR A 182 6.19 14.19 11.57
N PHE A 183 5.58 15.21 10.94
CA PHE A 183 6.08 16.60 11.01
C PHE A 183 5.60 17.32 12.28
N ALA A 184 5.31 16.58 13.35
CA ALA A 184 4.91 17.16 14.62
C ALA A 184 6.12 17.87 15.26
N PRO A 185 5.93 19.04 15.91
CA PRO A 185 7.01 19.73 16.61
C PRO A 185 7.63 18.80 17.67
N GLU A 186 8.97 18.75 17.70
CA GLU A 186 9.84 17.81 18.46
C GLU A 186 10.02 16.38 17.92
N HIS A 187 9.39 15.98 16.82
CA HIS A 187 9.63 14.66 16.21
C HIS A 187 10.61 14.74 15.04
N ASN A 188 11.90 14.83 15.37
CA ASN A 188 13.00 14.76 14.40
C ASN A 188 13.18 13.33 13.82
N HIS A 189 13.76 13.25 12.62
CA HIS A 189 14.06 12.00 11.89
C HIS A 189 14.81 10.92 12.71
N GLU A 190 15.44 11.31 13.82
CA GLU A 190 16.16 10.40 14.72
C GLU A 190 15.24 9.57 15.63
N MET A 191 14.04 10.07 15.97
CA MET A 191 13.11 9.35 16.84
C MET A 191 12.35 8.24 16.11
N VAL A 192 12.06 8.40 14.81
CA VAL A 192 11.49 7.32 13.97
C VAL A 192 12.47 6.16 13.84
N ARG A 193 13.77 6.46 13.72
CA ARG A 193 14.82 5.44 13.70
C ARG A 193 14.90 4.72 15.06
N LYS A 194 14.77 5.44 16.19
CA LYS A 194 14.72 4.81 17.52
C LYS A 194 13.45 4.01 17.77
N GLY A 195 12.28 4.50 17.37
CA GLY A 195 11.00 3.79 17.48
C GLY A 195 10.97 2.52 16.65
N SER A 196 11.44 2.56 15.40
CA SER A 196 11.61 1.37 14.55
C SER A 196 12.70 0.40 15.06
N MET A 197 13.75 0.90 15.73
CA MET A 197 14.82 0.06 16.29
C MET A 197 14.42 -0.57 17.63
N GLN A 198 13.71 0.15 18.49
CA GLN A 198 13.19 -0.34 19.78
C GLN A 198 12.03 -1.33 19.57
N ALA A 199 11.25 -1.11 18.52
CA ALA A 199 10.26 -2.03 18.00
C ALA A 199 10.82 -3.37 17.51
N ASN A 200 11.92 -3.32 16.75
CA ASN A 200 12.60 -4.53 16.31
C ASN A 200 13.25 -5.28 17.48
N TYR A 201 13.64 -4.58 18.56
CA TYR A 201 14.17 -5.21 19.77
C TYR A 201 13.11 -5.93 20.61
N GLU A 202 11.89 -5.39 20.73
CA GLU A 202 10.78 -6.04 21.47
C GLU A 202 10.16 -7.25 20.75
N VAL A 203 10.43 -7.45 19.46
CA VAL A 203 9.98 -8.65 18.71
C VAL A 203 11.02 -9.78 18.77
N ILE A 204 12.25 -9.48 19.18
CA ILE A 204 13.35 -10.46 19.32
C ILE A 204 13.50 -10.94 20.79
N THR A 205 12.76 -10.36 21.74
CA THR A 205 12.76 -10.77 23.16
C THR A 205 11.40 -11.32 23.55
#